data_AF-A0AAU7EAG9-F1
#
_entry.id   AF-A0AAU7EAG9-F1
#
_cell.length_a   1.000
_cell.length_b   1.000
_cell.length_c   1.000
_cell.angle_alpha   90.00
_cell.angle_beta   90.00
_cell.angle_gamma   90.00
#
_symmetry.space_group_name_H-M   'P 1'
#
loop_
_entity.id
_entity.type
_entity.pdbx_description
1 polymer ?
#
loop_
_entity_poly.entity_id
_entity_poly.type
_entity_poly.pdbx_seq_one_letter_code
_entity_poly.pdbx_strand_id
1 'polypeptide(L)' 'MRTAIFKSYENGYFTFWFENGEELVFEEVHPRVLKQYDLKNDESYIDKSFRITFVEDFDGDDEDYAIYRVESLKPL' A
#
# COMPACT_ATOMS: atom_id res chain seq x y z
N MET A 1 -8.71 1.49 -9.58
CA MET A 1 -7.57 2.40 -9.32
C MET A 1 -8.12 3.53 -8.46
N ARG A 2 -7.57 3.72 -7.26
CA ARG A 2 -8.01 4.73 -6.27
C ARG A 2 -6.87 5.70 -6.00
N THR A 3 -7.15 6.85 -5.39
CA THR A 3 -6.09 7.76 -4.90
C THR A 3 -5.87 7.54 -3.42
N ALA A 4 -4.62 7.41 -3.01
CA ALA A 4 -4.27 7.31 -1.60
C ALA A 4 -2.95 8.03 -1.28
N ILE A 5 -2.81 8.47 -0.04
CA ILE A 5 -1.66 9.17 0.51
C ILE A 5 -0.85 8.17 1.34
N PHE A 6 0.43 7.98 1.01
CA PHE A 6 1.31 7.15 1.83
C PHE A 6 1.60 7.86 3.16
N LYS A 7 1.40 7.15 4.28
CA LYS A 7 1.55 7.72 5.62
C LYS A 7 2.79 7.19 6.35
N SER A 8 2.98 5.89 6.37
CA SER A 8 4.10 5.29 7.10
C SER A 8 4.37 3.84 6.68
N TYR A 9 5.58 3.40 7.00
CA TYR A 9 5.95 1.99 7.05
C TYR A 9 6.40 1.66 8.48
N GLU A 10 5.57 0.92 9.22
CA GLU A 10 5.80 0.61 10.64
C GLU A 10 5.51 -0.85 10.92
N ASN A 11 6.37 -1.50 11.71
CA ASN A 11 6.22 -2.91 12.10
C ASN A 11 6.01 -3.90 10.94
N GLY A 12 6.46 -3.56 9.72
CA GLY A 12 6.30 -4.38 8.53
C GLY A 12 5.08 -4.04 7.65
N TYR A 13 4.25 -3.09 8.06
CA TYR A 13 3.02 -2.73 7.35
C TYR A 13 3.11 -1.35 6.70
N PHE A 14 2.41 -1.16 5.59
CA PHE A 14 2.32 0.12 4.88
C PHE A 14 0.94 0.73 5.05
N THR A 15 0.88 1.95 5.57
CA THR A 15 -0.39 2.65 5.83
C THR A 15 -0.67 3.69 4.75
N PHE A 16 -1.89 3.65 4.21
CA PHE A 16 -2.38 4.60 3.21
C PHE A 16 -3.72 5.20 3.60
N TRP A 17 -3.87 6.51 3.42
CA TRP A 17 -5.15 7.23 3.55
C TRP A 17 -5.78 7.48 2.19
N PHE A 18 -6.97 6.96 2.00
CA PHE A 18 -7.73 7.10 0.77
C PHE A 18 -8.56 8.38 0.77
N GLU A 19 -8.88 8.86 -0.43
CA GLU A 19 -9.63 10.12 -0.62
C GLU A 19 -11.04 10.12 0.00
N ASN A 20 -11.62 8.95 0.23
CA ASN A 20 -12.89 8.76 0.93
C ASN A 20 -12.77 8.81 2.46
N GLY A 21 -11.56 9.01 3.00
CA GLY A 21 -11.29 9.03 4.43
C GLY A 21 -11.03 7.66 5.05
N GLU A 22 -11.01 6.58 4.25
CA GLU A 22 -10.63 5.25 4.71
C GLU A 22 -9.10 5.16 4.89
N GLU A 23 -8.69 4.51 5.98
CA GLU A 23 -7.32 4.07 6.18
C GLU A 23 -7.24 2.58 5.86
N LEU A 24 -6.30 2.19 5.00
CA LEU A 24 -5.97 0.78 4.77
C LEU A 24 -4.50 0.55 5.10
N VAL A 25 -4.27 -0.61 5.71
CA VAL A 25 -2.96 -1.15 6.04
C VAL A 25 -2.69 -2.29 5.07
N PHE A 26 -1.48 -2.32 4.51
CA PHE A 26 -1.05 -3.35 3.59
C PHE A 26 0.10 -4.15 4.22
N GLU A 27 -0.04 -5.47 4.22
CA GLU A 27 0.98 -6.43 4.59
C GLU A 27 2.13 -6.44 3.57
N GLU A 28 1.78 -6.30 2.30
CA GLU A 28 2.73 -6.47 1.20
C GLU A 28 2.71 -5.31 0.20
N VAL A 29 3.87 -5.04 -0.38
CA VAL A 29 4.03 -4.17 -1.55
C VAL A 29 4.88 -4.92 -2.56
N HIS A 30 4.38 -5.03 -3.79
CA HIS A 30 5.06 -5.74 -4.85
C HIS A 30 6.51 -5.22 -5.02
N PRO A 31 7.54 -6.09 -5.11
CA PRO A 31 8.95 -5.67 -5.08
C PRO A 31 9.32 -4.61 -6.13
N ARG A 32 8.69 -4.67 -7.30
CA ARG A 32 8.85 -3.66 -8.37
C ARG A 32 8.43 -2.25 -7.94
N VAL A 33 7.39 -2.11 -7.12
CA VAL A 33 6.94 -0.82 -6.58
C VAL A 33 7.98 -0.31 -5.60
N LEU A 34 8.46 -1.15 -4.67
CA LEU A 34 9.51 -0.78 -3.71
C LEU A 34 10.84 -0.39 -4.36
N LYS A 35 11.14 -0.97 -5.54
CA LYS A 35 12.32 -0.57 -6.32
C LYS A 35 12.18 0.83 -6.94
N GLN A 36 10.96 1.27 -7.22
CA GLN A 36 10.68 2.59 -7.79
C GLN A 36 10.50 3.66 -6.71
N TYR A 37 9.87 3.27 -5.61
CA TYR A 37 9.52 4.11 -4.47
C TYR A 37 9.98 3.39 -3.21
N ASP A 38 11.09 3.82 -2.62
CA ASP A 38 11.63 3.20 -1.41
C ASP A 38 10.82 3.62 -0.16
N LEU A 39 9.56 3.18 -0.11
CA LEU A 39 8.61 3.53 0.95
C LEU A 39 9.06 3.10 2.35
N LYS A 40 10.05 2.19 2.44
CA LYS A 40 10.56 1.67 3.71
C LYS A 40 11.59 2.60 4.36
N ASN A 41 12.36 3.32 3.55
CA ASN A 41 13.51 4.10 4.05
C ASN A 41 13.48 5.58 3.63
N ASP A 42 12.79 5.92 2.55
CA ASP A 42 12.74 7.28 2.02
C ASP A 42 11.49 8.01 2.55
N GLU A 43 11.68 8.75 3.63
CA GLU A 43 10.65 9.58 4.26
C GLU A 43 10.09 10.68 3.34
N SER A 44 10.75 11.00 2.22
CA SER A 44 10.22 12.00 1.27
C SER A 44 8.93 11.55 0.57
N TYR A 45 8.60 10.26 0.66
CA TYR A 45 7.33 9.70 0.21
C TYR A 45 6.18 9.85 1.22
N ILE A 46 6.47 10.20 2.47
CA ILE A 46 5.41 10.49 3.46
C ILE A 46 4.58 11.67 2.96
N ASP A 47 3.27 11.56 3.12
CA ASP A 47 2.27 12.51 2.63
C ASP A 47 2.25 12.70 1.10
N LYS A 48 2.89 11.81 0.33
CA LYS A 48 2.76 11.78 -1.13
C LYS A 48 1.52 11.00 -1.55
N SER A 49 0.79 11.61 -2.47
CA SER A 49 -0.39 11.01 -3.10
C SER A 49 0.01 10.17 -4.30
N PHE A 50 -0.60 8.99 -4.39
CA PHE A 50 -0.41 8.06 -5.49
C PHE A 50 -1.76 7.60 -6.03
N ARG A 51 -1.80 7.28 -7.33
CA ARG A 51 -2.79 6.35 -7.86
C ARG A 51 -2.35 4.93 -7.50
N ILE A 52 -3.14 4.29 -6.64
CA ILE A 52 -2.86 2.97 -6.09
C ILE A 52 -3.74 1.90 -6.76
N THR A 53 -3.12 0.76 -7.05
CA THR A 53 -3.78 -0.51 -7.37
C THR A 53 -3.29 -1.55 -6.37
N PHE A 54 -4.22 -2.28 -5.78
CA PHE A 54 -3.94 -3.34 -4.82
C PHE A 54 -4.88 -4.53 -5.06
N VAL A 55 -4.50 -5.68 -4.52
CA VAL A 55 -5.32 -6.90 -4.50
C VAL A 55 -5.51 -7.36 -3.06
N GLU A 56 -6.56 -8.14 -2.87
CA GLU A 56 -6.87 -8.87 -1.65
C GLU A 56 -6.71 -10.35 -1.99
N ASP A 57 -5.66 -10.98 -1.47
CA ASP A 57 -5.37 -12.40 -1.67
C ASP A 57 -5.79 -13.16 -0.41
N PHE A 58 -6.62 -14.19 -0.55
CA PHE A 58 -7.00 -15.08 0.56
C PHE A 58 -6.00 -16.24 0.62
N ASP A 59 -5.49 -16.57 1.81
CA ASP A 59 -4.56 -17.68 1.97
C ASP A 59 -5.30 -19.02 1.94
N GLY A 60 -5.47 -19.59 0.74
CA GLY A 60 -6.04 -20.92 0.54
C GLY A 60 -7.56 -20.98 0.78
N ASP A 61 -8.00 -21.93 1.63
CA ASP A 61 -9.41 -22.16 1.98
C ASP A 61 -9.88 -21.29 3.17
N ASP A 62 -8.99 -20.50 3.78
CA ASP A 62 -9.31 -19.68 4.95
C ASP A 62 -9.82 -18.29 4.50
N GLU A 63 -11.12 -18.24 4.18
CA GLU A 63 -11.82 -17.01 3.74
C GLU A 63 -11.75 -15.87 4.78
N ASP A 64 -11.39 -16.18 6.03
CA ASP A 64 -11.29 -15.23 7.13
C ASP A 64 -9.92 -14.50 7.20
N TYR A 65 -8.92 -14.92 6.42
CA TYR A 65 -7.59 -14.28 6.39
C TYR A 65 -7.26 -13.74 4.99
N ALA A 66 -7.46 -12.43 4.83
CA ALA A 66 -7.11 -11.71 3.62
C ALA A 66 -5.78 -10.95 3.79
N ILE A 67 -4.88 -11.09 2.81
CA ILE A 67 -3.62 -10.35 2.71
C ILE A 67 -3.80 -9.25 1.65
N TYR A 68 -3.58 -7.99 2.03
CA TYR A 68 -3.62 -6.87 1.12
C TYR A 68 -2.24 -6.59 0.54
N ARG A 69 -2.12 -6.66 -0.79
CA ARG A 69 -0.88 -6.36 -1.51
C ARG A 69 -1.02 -5.19 -2.45
N VAL A 70 -0.14 -4.19 -2.32
CA VAL A 70 0.00 -3.10 -3.29
C VAL A 70 0.69 -3.61 -4.57
N GLU A 71 0.00 -3.55 -5.70
CA GLU A 71 0.49 -4.00 -7.01
C GLU A 71 1.15 -2.87 -7.82
N SER A 72 0.67 -1.64 -7.66
CA SER A 72 1.18 -0.49 -8.40
C SER A 72 0.94 0.82 -7.66
N LEU A 73 1.94 1.70 -7.72
CA LEU A 73 1.81 3.12 -7.41
C LEU A 73 2.19 3.93 -8.65
N LYS A 74 1.50 5.05 -8.87
CA LYS A 74 1.86 6.05 -9.87
C LYS A 74 1.71 7.44 -9.25
N PRO A 75 2.60 8.40 -9.53
CA PRO A 75 2.41 9.78 -9.12
C PRO A 75 1.10 10.34 -9.72
N LEU A 76 0.49 11.30 -9.03
CA LEU A 76 -0.65 12.06 -9.54
C LEU A 76 -0.25 13.05 -10.64
#